data_AF-A0A317YKJ2-F1
#
_entry.id   AF-A0A317YKJ2-F1
#
_cell.length_a   1.000
_cell.length_b   1.000
_cell.length_c   1.000
_cell.angle_alpha   90.00
_cell.angle_beta   90.00
_cell.angle_gamma   90.00
#
_symmetry.space_group_name_H-M   'P 1'
#
loop_
_entity.id
_entity.type
_entity.pdbx_description
1 polymer ?
#
loop_
_entity_poly.entity_id
_entity_poly.type
_entity_poly.pdbx_seq_one_letter_code
_entity_poly.pdbx_strand_id
1 'polypeptide(L)'
;MELLYNRQFEVDKAIILAATSRTSSYSRAFNEIARQAIHLGGKEGLSIARQLGFLTYRSSKSYDERFTPDEVVAYQQHQGNKFKERFDLNCYLTLLDVLDSHNIDRGRTDVTHVFKNLETKVLTMGFIDDLLYPDDQVRALGER
;
A
#
# COMPACT_ATOMS: atom_id res chain seq x y z
N MET A 1 -5.11 1.30 12.49
CA MET A 1 -6.09 0.22 12.74
C MET A 1 -5.60 -0.74 13.81
N GLU A 2 -4.54 -1.52 13.57
CA GLU A 2 -4.01 -2.50 14.54
C GLU A 2 -3.71 -1.88 15.91
N LEU A 3 -3.10 -0.69 15.94
CA LEU A 3 -2.83 0.06 17.18
C LEU A 3 -4.13 0.40 17.93
N LEU A 4 -5.18 0.85 17.23
CA LEU A 4 -6.46 1.19 17.84
C LEU A 4 -7.17 -0.05 18.39
N TYR A 5 -7.09 -1.18 17.68
CA TYR A 5 -7.66 -2.45 18.14
C TYR A 5 -7.01 -2.96 19.43
N ASN A 6 -5.69 -2.80 19.57
CA ASN A 6 -4.95 -3.26 20.75
C ASN A 6 -5.26 -2.45 22.03
N ARG A 7 -5.84 -1.25 21.90
CA ARG A 7 -6.29 -0.38 23.01
C ARG A 7 -5.24 -0.15 24.12
N GLN A 8 -3.96 -0.08 23.75
CA GLN A 8 -2.87 0.19 24.70
C GLN A 8 -2.69 1.68 24.98
N PHE A 9 -3.34 2.54 24.20
CA PHE A 9 -3.24 3.99 24.28
C PHE A 9 -4.62 4.62 24.16
N GLU A 10 -4.80 5.73 24.86
CA GLU A 10 -5.91 6.64 24.62
C GLU A 10 -5.56 7.53 23.41
N VAL A 11 -6.38 7.47 22.36
CA VAL A 11 -6.16 8.19 21.11
C VAL A 11 -7.41 9.01 20.79
N ASP A 12 -7.32 10.35 20.86
CA ASP A 12 -8.45 11.25 20.58
C ASP A 12 -8.80 11.29 19.08
N LYS A 13 -7.80 11.30 18.21
CA LYS A 13 -7.96 11.45 16.76
C LYS A 13 -7.06 10.50 15.98
N ALA A 14 -7.60 9.87 14.94
CA ALA A 14 -6.85 9.05 14.01
C ALA A 14 -7.19 9.42 12.57
N ILE A 15 -6.17 9.53 11.73
CA ILE A 15 -6.33 9.68 10.28
C ILE A 15 -5.78 8.42 9.61
N ILE A 16 -6.61 7.74 8.83
CA ILE A 16 -6.25 6.54 8.08
C ILE A 16 -6.33 6.88 6.59
N LEU A 17 -5.17 6.92 5.93
CA LEU A 17 -5.06 7.28 4.52
C LEU A 17 -4.72 6.03 3.70
N ALA A 18 -5.39 5.86 2.56
CA ALA A 18 -5.08 4.83 1.55
C ALA A 18 -4.75 3.46 2.17
N ALA A 19 -5.64 2.97 3.04
CA ALA A 19 -5.49 1.67 3.70
C ALA A 19 -6.87 1.08 3.99
N THR A 20 -6.98 -0.24 3.86
CA THR A 20 -8.25 -0.98 3.98
C THR A 20 -8.19 -1.99 5.12
N SER A 21 -9.30 -2.69 5.39
CA SER A 21 -9.37 -3.69 6.47
C SER A 21 -8.39 -4.87 6.28
N ARG A 22 -8.02 -5.19 5.04
CA ARG A 22 -7.12 -6.30 4.72
C ARG A 22 -6.49 -6.11 3.35
N THR A 23 -5.39 -6.80 3.11
CA THR A 23 -4.75 -6.82 1.79
C THR A 23 -5.65 -7.47 0.74
N SER A 24 -5.87 -6.75 -0.36
CA SER A 24 -6.72 -7.18 -1.47
C SER A 24 -6.02 -8.22 -2.35
N SER A 25 -6.77 -8.94 -3.19
CA SER A 25 -6.20 -9.82 -4.20
C SER A 25 -5.31 -9.06 -5.20
N TYR A 26 -5.68 -7.83 -5.54
CA TYR A 26 -4.89 -6.94 -6.38
C TYR A 26 -3.51 -6.66 -5.75
N SER A 27 -3.49 -6.27 -4.47
CA SER A 27 -2.24 -6.02 -3.75
C SER A 27 -1.39 -7.28 -3.60
N ARG A 28 -1.99 -8.46 -3.36
CA ARG A 28 -1.23 -9.72 -3.32
C ARG A 28 -0.60 -10.07 -4.67
N ALA A 29 -1.33 -9.88 -5.78
CA ALA A 29 -0.80 -10.11 -7.12
C ALA A 29 0.37 -9.15 -7.41
N PHE A 30 0.23 -7.88 -7.04
CA PHE A 30 1.30 -6.89 -7.12
C PHE A 30 2.54 -7.32 -6.33
N ASN A 31 2.37 -7.71 -5.06
CA ASN A 31 3.47 -8.11 -4.19
C ASN A 31 4.19 -9.36 -4.72
N GLU A 32 3.46 -10.33 -5.25
CA GLU A 32 4.02 -11.55 -5.82
C GLU A 32 4.84 -11.30 -7.09
N ILE A 33 4.36 -10.44 -8.00
CA ILE A 33 5.13 -10.04 -9.19
C ILE A 33 6.44 -9.36 -8.77
N ALA A 34 6.39 -8.45 -7.79
CA ALA A 34 7.58 -7.81 -7.26
C ALA A 34 8.57 -8.81 -6.65
N ARG A 35 8.06 -9.80 -5.90
CA ARG A 35 8.86 -10.86 -5.28
C ARG A 35 9.56 -11.74 -6.32
N GLN A 36 8.87 -12.13 -7.38
CA GLN A 36 9.45 -12.89 -8.48
C GLN A 36 10.51 -12.09 -9.22
N ALA A 37 10.27 -10.80 -9.49
CA ALA A 37 11.26 -9.94 -10.12
C ALA A 37 12.55 -9.89 -9.28
N ILE A 38 12.43 -9.72 -7.96
CA ILE A 38 13.57 -9.70 -7.03
C ILE A 38 14.28 -11.06 -7.00
N HIS A 39 13.54 -12.17 -6.98
CA HIS A 39 14.13 -13.50 -7.00
C HIS A 39 14.99 -13.74 -8.24
N LEU A 40 14.52 -13.30 -9.41
CA LEU A 40 15.20 -13.48 -10.69
C LEU A 40 16.38 -12.50 -10.89
N GLY A 41 16.22 -11.24 -10.44
CA GLY A 41 17.12 -10.15 -10.80
C GLY A 41 17.88 -9.50 -9.64
N GLY A 42 17.67 -9.94 -8.40
CA GLY A 42 18.24 -9.29 -7.23
C GLY A 42 17.93 -7.79 -7.19
N LYS A 43 18.99 -6.96 -7.19
CA LYS A 43 18.85 -5.49 -7.25
C LYS A 43 18.16 -4.99 -8.52
N GLU A 44 18.33 -5.65 -9.66
CA GLU A 44 17.59 -5.29 -10.88
C GLU A 44 16.10 -5.59 -10.73
N GLY A 45 15.78 -6.70 -10.08
CA GLY A 45 14.41 -7.03 -9.69
C GLY A 45 13.77 -5.98 -8.78
N LEU A 46 14.55 -5.41 -7.86
CA LEU A 46 14.09 -4.33 -6.98
C LEU A 46 13.77 -3.04 -7.77
N SER A 47 14.51 -2.75 -8.84
CA SER A 47 14.19 -1.67 -9.76
C SER A 47 12.87 -1.92 -10.50
N ILE A 48 12.63 -3.14 -10.97
CA ILE A 48 11.36 -3.54 -11.61
C ILE A 48 10.19 -3.43 -10.63
N ALA A 49 10.35 -3.96 -9.41
CA ALA A 49 9.34 -3.87 -8.35
C ALA A 49 8.96 -2.41 -8.05
N ARG A 50 9.93 -1.49 -8.06
CA ARG A 50 9.67 -0.07 -7.86
C ARG A 50 8.88 0.56 -9.01
N GLN A 51 9.24 0.22 -10.25
CA GLN A 51 8.54 0.71 -11.45
C GLN A 51 7.10 0.22 -11.51
N LEU A 52 6.85 -1.03 -11.11
CA LEU A 52 5.52 -1.60 -10.98
C LEU A 52 4.66 -0.76 -10.02
N GLY A 53 5.22 -0.35 -8.88
CA GLY A 53 4.55 0.53 -7.92
C GLY A 53 4.09 1.85 -8.52
N PHE A 54 4.87 2.48 -9.39
CA PHE A 54 4.45 3.73 -10.04
C PHE A 54 3.20 3.60 -10.91
N LEU A 55 2.87 2.39 -11.38
CA LEU A 55 1.66 2.15 -12.16
C LEU A 55 0.39 2.18 -11.29
N THR A 56 0.51 2.01 -9.96
CA THR A 56 -0.65 1.84 -9.08
C THR A 56 -1.08 3.11 -8.36
N TYR A 57 -0.22 4.13 -8.25
CA TYR A 57 -0.54 5.37 -7.52
C TYR A 57 -0.38 6.66 -8.34
N ARG A 58 0.08 6.59 -9.60
CA ARG A 58 0.08 7.76 -10.50
C ARG A 58 -0.92 7.57 -11.63
N SER A 59 -1.77 8.57 -11.82
CA SER A 59 -2.72 8.59 -12.94
C SER A 59 -2.00 8.79 -14.27
N SER A 60 -2.51 8.11 -15.31
CA SER A 60 -2.06 8.31 -16.72
C SER A 60 -2.05 9.79 -17.08
N LYS A 61 -3.12 10.52 -16.70
CA LYS A 61 -3.28 11.95 -16.96
C LYS A 61 -2.10 12.79 -16.46
N SER A 62 -1.56 12.47 -15.27
CA SER A 62 -0.40 13.21 -14.73
C SER A 62 0.90 12.92 -15.50
N TYR A 63 1.03 11.76 -16.15
CA TYR A 63 2.17 11.46 -17.01
C TYR A 63 2.02 12.14 -18.36
N ASP A 64 0.84 12.02 -18.98
CA ASP A 64 0.55 12.53 -20.32
C ASP A 64 0.64 14.06 -20.39
N GLU A 65 0.37 14.77 -19.30
CA GLU A 65 0.53 16.24 -19.21
C GLU A 65 1.99 16.71 -19.11
N ARG A 66 2.91 15.85 -18.67
CA ARG A 66 4.27 16.25 -18.26
C ARG A 66 5.38 15.64 -19.09
N PHE A 67 5.12 14.52 -19.75
CA PHE A 67 6.13 13.69 -20.37
C PHE A 67 5.59 13.08 -21.66
N THR A 68 6.48 12.93 -22.63
CA THR A 68 6.29 11.96 -23.72
C THR A 68 6.34 10.53 -23.18
N PRO A 69 5.77 9.53 -23.88
CA PRO A 69 5.86 8.13 -23.45
C PRO A 69 7.29 7.65 -23.19
N ASP A 70 8.26 8.06 -24.00
CA ASP A 70 9.67 7.71 -23.82
C ASP A 70 10.28 8.34 -22.56
N GLU A 71 9.90 9.59 -22.25
CA GLU A 71 10.32 10.26 -21.03
C GLU A 71 9.70 9.62 -19.77
N VAL A 72 8.47 9.08 -19.86
CA VAL A 72 7.88 8.30 -18.77
C VAL A 72 8.71 7.06 -18.49
N VAL A 73 9.11 6.32 -19.53
CA VAL A 73 9.97 5.14 -19.38
C VAL A 73 11.34 5.51 -18.80
N ALA A 74 11.97 6.56 -19.31
CA ALA A 74 13.26 7.03 -18.81
C ALA A 74 13.16 7.48 -17.33
N TYR A 75 12.07 8.16 -16.96
CA TYR A 75 11.80 8.55 -15.58
C TYR A 75 11.61 7.32 -14.68
N GLN A 76 10.81 6.35 -15.11
CA GLN A 76 10.57 5.10 -14.38
C GLN A 76 11.88 4.34 -14.13
N GLN A 77 12.72 4.19 -15.16
CA GLN A 77 14.05 3.57 -15.04
C GLN A 77 14.95 4.34 -14.08
N HIS A 78 14.97 5.68 -14.18
CA HIS A 78 15.76 6.51 -13.27
C HIS A 78 15.32 6.33 -11.81
N GLN A 79 14.01 6.32 -11.53
CA GLN A 79 13.49 6.11 -10.17
C GLN A 79 13.78 4.70 -9.65
N GLY A 80 13.63 3.67 -10.50
CA GLY A 80 13.98 2.30 -10.14
C GLY A 80 15.46 2.14 -9.81
N ASN A 81 16.34 2.70 -10.64
CA ASN A 81 17.78 2.68 -10.42
C ASN A 81 18.19 3.42 -9.14
N LYS A 82 17.60 4.59 -8.88
CA LYS A 82 17.82 5.33 -7.65
C LYS A 82 17.34 4.57 -6.41
N PHE A 83 16.24 3.82 -6.54
CA PHE A 83 15.66 3.05 -5.43
C PHE A 83 16.50 1.84 -5.06
N LYS A 84 16.96 1.04 -6.04
CA LYS A 84 17.76 -0.17 -5.77
C LYS A 84 19.11 0.10 -5.11
N GLU A 85 19.63 1.32 -5.20
CA GLU A 85 20.86 1.74 -4.50
C GLU A 85 20.63 2.25 -3.08
N ARG A 86 19.39 2.60 -2.72
CA ARG A 86 19.07 3.23 -1.43
C ARG A 86 18.27 2.33 -0.49
N PHE A 87 17.57 1.34 -1.04
CA PHE A 87 16.71 0.46 -0.27
C PHE A 87 17.29 -0.96 -0.23
N ASP A 88 17.34 -1.55 0.97
CA ASP A 88 17.84 -2.91 1.14
C ASP A 88 16.86 -3.95 0.57
N LEU A 89 17.41 -4.91 -0.16
CA LEU A 89 16.64 -5.94 -0.85
C LEU A 89 15.87 -6.84 0.12
N ASN A 90 16.51 -7.29 1.19
CA ASN A 90 15.91 -8.20 2.15
C ASN A 90 14.82 -7.49 2.96
N CYS A 91 15.08 -6.25 3.37
CA CYS A 91 14.06 -5.41 3.98
C CYS A 91 12.84 -5.24 3.08
N TYR A 92 13.03 -5.07 1.77
CA TYR A 92 11.90 -4.93 0.84
C TYR A 92 11.05 -6.19 0.81
N LEU A 93 11.67 -7.36 0.68
CA LEU A 93 10.96 -8.66 0.73
C LEU A 93 10.20 -8.85 2.05
N THR A 94 10.83 -8.53 3.18
CA THR A 94 10.17 -8.59 4.50
C THR A 94 8.96 -7.66 4.57
N LEU A 95 9.06 -6.44 4.03
CA LEU A 95 7.92 -5.51 4.04
C LEU A 95 6.79 -5.97 3.11
N LEU A 96 7.09 -6.65 2.00
CA LEU A 96 6.05 -7.30 1.18
C LEU A 96 5.31 -8.38 1.99
N ASP A 97 6.01 -9.17 2.79
CA ASP A 97 5.38 -10.17 3.68
C ASP A 97 4.48 -9.50 4.73
N VAL A 98 4.94 -8.38 5.30
CA VAL A 98 4.14 -7.58 6.24
C VAL A 98 2.85 -7.10 5.58
N LEU A 99 2.93 -6.57 4.36
CA LEU A 99 1.75 -6.16 3.59
C LEU A 99 0.84 -7.35 3.30
N ASP A 100 1.34 -8.49 2.82
CA ASP A 100 0.54 -9.69 2.58
C ASP A 100 -0.16 -10.21 3.84
N SER A 101 0.46 -9.98 5.01
CA SER A 101 -0.09 -10.37 6.31
C SER A 101 -1.15 -9.41 6.84
N HIS A 102 -1.43 -8.26 6.23
CA HIS A 102 -2.40 -7.31 6.79
C HIS A 102 -3.85 -7.83 6.66
N ASN A 103 -4.50 -8.05 7.81
CA ASN A 103 -5.93 -8.35 7.89
C ASN A 103 -6.39 -8.16 9.35
N ILE A 104 -7.13 -7.09 9.59
CA ILE A 104 -7.57 -6.73 10.95
C ILE A 104 -8.57 -7.72 11.54
N ASP A 105 -9.24 -8.53 10.71
CA ASP A 105 -10.21 -9.54 11.12
C ASP A 105 -9.58 -10.93 11.35
N ARG A 106 -8.29 -11.12 11.05
CA ARG A 106 -7.66 -12.45 11.16
C ARG A 106 -7.63 -12.88 12.63
N GLY A 107 -8.28 -14.02 12.91
CA GLY A 107 -8.33 -14.59 14.25
C GLY A 107 -9.13 -13.76 15.26
N ARG A 108 -9.95 -12.82 14.80
CA ARG A 108 -10.73 -11.89 15.63
C ARG A 108 -12.19 -11.89 15.18
N THR A 109 -13.12 -11.82 16.13
CA THR A 109 -14.57 -11.81 15.85
C THR A 109 -15.25 -10.50 16.26
N ASP A 110 -14.52 -9.62 16.94
CA ASP A 110 -15.07 -8.47 17.66
C ASP A 110 -14.56 -7.11 17.14
N VAL A 111 -13.80 -7.07 16.03
CA VAL A 111 -13.18 -5.85 15.49
C VAL A 111 -14.17 -4.69 15.35
N THR A 112 -15.30 -4.93 14.69
CA THR A 112 -16.38 -3.94 14.51
C THR A 112 -16.95 -3.49 15.86
N HIS A 113 -17.16 -4.42 16.79
CA HIS A 113 -17.67 -4.08 18.13
C HIS A 113 -16.66 -3.22 18.89
N VAL A 114 -15.36 -3.54 18.82
CA VAL A 114 -14.30 -2.73 19.44
C VAL A 114 -14.27 -1.33 18.84
N PHE A 115 -14.33 -1.20 17.51
CA PHE A 115 -14.26 0.10 16.85
C PHE A 115 -15.47 1.00 17.12
N LYS A 116 -16.69 0.44 17.17
CA LYS A 116 -17.89 1.20 17.55
C LYS A 116 -17.87 1.76 18.96
N ASN A 117 -17.11 1.13 19.85
CA ASN A 117 -16.98 1.55 21.25
C ASN A 117 -15.71 2.37 21.52
N LEU A 118 -14.91 2.69 20.50
CA LEU A 118 -13.80 3.63 20.63
C LEU A 118 -14.33 5.06 20.64
N GLU A 119 -13.84 5.89 21.57
CA GLU A 119 -14.10 7.33 21.57
C GLU A 119 -13.24 8.09 20.53
N THR A 120 -12.28 7.39 19.90
CA THR A 120 -11.40 7.95 18.88
C THR A 120 -12.18 8.46 17.68
N LYS A 121 -11.98 9.73 17.32
CA LYS A 121 -12.50 10.31 16.09
C LYS A 121 -11.65 9.86 14.91
N VAL A 122 -12.23 9.07 14.02
CA VAL A 122 -11.55 8.51 12.85
C VAL A 122 -11.92 9.28 11.60
N LEU A 123 -10.91 9.68 10.83
CA LEU A 123 -11.04 10.21 9.48
C LEU A 123 -10.36 9.25 8.50
N THR A 124 -11.13 8.69 7.57
CA THR A 124 -10.59 7.91 6.45
C THR A 124 -10.48 8.77 5.20
N MET A 125 -9.39 8.58 4.44
CA MET A 125 -9.16 9.28 3.17
C MET A 125 -8.67 8.30 2.11
N GLY A 126 -9.51 8.05 1.11
CA GLY A 126 -9.12 7.37 -0.13
C GLY A 126 -8.76 8.36 -1.24
N PHE A 127 -8.22 7.82 -2.33
CA PHE A 127 -7.86 8.60 -3.52
C PHE A 127 -8.67 8.12 -4.72
N ILE A 128 -8.95 9.05 -5.64
CA ILE A 128 -9.62 8.73 -6.90
C ILE A 128 -8.72 7.83 -7.75
N ASP A 129 -9.33 6.83 -8.39
CA ASP A 129 -8.68 5.86 -9.30
C ASP A 129 -7.53 5.04 -8.67
N ASP A 130 -7.48 4.91 -7.33
CA ASP A 130 -6.50 4.06 -6.64
C ASP A 130 -6.88 2.57 -6.75
N LEU A 131 -6.01 1.77 -7.37
CA LEU A 131 -6.23 0.33 -7.54
C LEU A 131 -5.71 -0.52 -6.36
N LEU A 132 -4.75 0.00 -5.58
CA LEU A 132 -4.21 -0.71 -4.42
C LEU A 132 -5.14 -0.58 -3.22
N TYR A 133 -5.67 0.63 -2.99
CA TYR A 133 -6.54 0.97 -1.88
C TYR A 133 -7.76 1.78 -2.36
N PRO A 134 -8.73 1.12 -3.02
CA PRO A 134 -9.92 1.78 -3.56
C PRO A 134 -10.70 2.59 -2.51
N ASP A 135 -11.16 3.80 -2.87
CA ASP A 135 -11.85 4.72 -1.95
C ASP A 135 -13.07 4.08 -1.28
N ASP A 136 -13.83 3.23 -2.00
CA ASP A 136 -14.97 2.51 -1.45
C ASP A 136 -14.58 1.62 -0.26
N GLN A 137 -13.42 0.96 -0.33
CA GLN A 137 -12.92 0.09 0.73
C GLN A 137 -12.32 0.89 1.90
N VAL A 138 -11.69 2.03 1.61
CA VAL A 138 -11.16 2.94 2.64
C VAL A 138 -12.31 3.61 3.40
N ARG A 139 -13.37 4.02 2.71
CA ARG A 139 -14.61 4.53 3.30
C ARG A 139 -15.28 3.45 4.16
N ALA A 140 -15.48 2.25 3.62
CA ALA A 140 -16.13 1.15 4.34
C ALA A 140 -15.39 0.77 5.64
N LEU A 141 -14.07 0.94 5.68
CA LEU A 141 -13.28 0.76 6.91
C LEU A 141 -13.64 1.81 7.98
N GLY A 142 -13.84 3.07 7.60
CA GLY A 142 -14.17 4.15 8.54
C GLY A 142 -15.59 4.05 9.10
N GLU A 143 -16.47 3.31 8.42
CA GLU A 143 -17.86 3.08 8.84
C GLU A 143 -18.03 1.86 9.77
N ARG A 144 -16.93 1.16 10.10
CA ARG A 144 -16.96 -0.03 10.96
C ARG A 144 -17.18 0.30 12.44
#